data_AF-A0A6A1V3C1-F1
#
_entry.id   AF-A0A6A1V3C1-F1
#
_cell.length_a   1.000
_cell.length_b   1.000
_cell.length_c   1.000
_cell.angle_alpha   90.00
_cell.angle_beta   90.00
_cell.angle_gamma   90.00
#
_symmetry.space_group_name_H-M   'P 1'
#
loop_
_entity.id
_entity.type
_entity.pdbx_description
1 polymer ?
#
loop_
_entity_poly.entity_id
_entity_poly.type
_entity_poly.pdbx_seq_one_letter_code
_entity_poly.pdbx_strand_id
1 'polypeptide(L)'
;MASKSSSSSPHSPVLPLKPIPGNYGLPFLGAIRDRLDYFYNQGRESFFRTRMEQHQSTVFRTNMPPGPFMASNPKVIALLDAVSFPILFDTSKVEKRNVLDGTYMPSTALTGGYRVCAFLDPSEPNHAALKRWFFSLLAARHDKFIPLFRNCLSELGR
;
A
#
# COMPACT_ATOMS: atom_id res chain seq x y z
N MET A 1 -46.52 -0.78 26.23
CA MET A 1 -45.41 -1.76 26.15
C MET A 1 -44.96 -1.85 24.71
N ALA A 2 -43.87 -1.18 24.34
CA ALA A 2 -43.30 -1.24 22.98
C ALA A 2 -42.23 -2.34 22.96
N SER A 3 -42.41 -3.35 22.12
CA SER A 3 -41.45 -4.44 21.96
C SER A 3 -40.19 -3.90 21.27
N LYS A 4 -39.05 -4.03 21.96
CA LYS A 4 -37.72 -3.85 21.36
C LYS A 4 -37.49 -5.02 20.42
N SER A 5 -37.60 -4.79 19.10
CA SER A 5 -37.08 -5.73 18.11
C SER A 5 -35.55 -5.66 18.16
N SER A 6 -34.93 -6.69 18.73
CA SER A 6 -33.48 -6.89 18.61
C SER A 6 -33.14 -7.17 17.16
N SER A 7 -32.59 -6.18 16.45
CA SER A 7 -32.00 -6.37 15.14
C SER A 7 -30.77 -7.27 15.28
N SER A 8 -30.93 -8.56 14.95
CA SER A 8 -29.81 -9.48 14.81
C SER A 8 -28.95 -9.02 13.64
N SER A 9 -27.75 -8.54 13.92
CA SER A 9 -26.71 -8.30 12.92
C SER A 9 -26.49 -9.58 12.10
N PRO A 10 -26.44 -9.51 10.76
CA PRO A 10 -26.17 -10.71 9.97
C PRO A 10 -24.77 -11.22 10.32
N HIS A 11 -24.70 -12.40 10.94
CA HIS A 11 -23.45 -13.10 11.20
C HIS A 11 -22.75 -13.32 9.86
N SER A 12 -21.59 -12.69 9.66
CA SER A 12 -20.74 -13.00 8.51
C SER A 12 -20.40 -14.49 8.54
N PRO A 13 -20.48 -15.20 7.40
CA PRO A 13 -20.17 -16.62 7.35
C PRO A 13 -18.73 -16.85 7.84
N VAL A 14 -18.57 -17.78 8.78
CA VAL A 14 -17.26 -18.15 9.32
C VAL A 14 -16.48 -18.87 8.23
N LEU A 15 -15.45 -18.23 7.69
CA LEU A 15 -14.57 -18.81 6.68
C LEU A 15 -13.59 -19.80 7.34
N PRO A 16 -13.24 -20.91 6.67
CA PRO A 16 -12.26 -21.85 7.18
C PRO A 16 -10.87 -21.21 7.25
N LEU A 17 -10.17 -21.37 8.37
CA LEU A 17 -8.80 -20.92 8.53
C LEU A 17 -7.87 -21.80 7.67
N LYS A 18 -7.06 -21.17 6.82
CA LYS A 18 -6.07 -21.84 5.97
C LYS A 18 -4.68 -21.25 6.21
N PRO A 19 -3.61 -22.06 6.11
CA PRO A 19 -2.25 -21.51 6.08
C PRO A 19 -2.08 -20.63 4.84
N ILE A 20 -1.37 -19.51 4.97
CA ILE A 20 -1.06 -18.64 3.84
C ILE A 20 -0.05 -19.35 2.93
N PRO A 21 -0.41 -19.68 1.67
CA PRO A 21 0.46 -20.39 0.75
C PRO A 21 1.62 -19.52 0.26
N GLY A 22 2.57 -20.13 -0.47
CA GLY A 22 3.78 -19.46 -0.96
C GLY A 22 4.97 -19.56 0.00
N ASN A 23 6.15 -19.24 -0.51
CA ASN A 23 7.40 -19.23 0.25
C ASN A 23 8.32 -18.10 -0.26
N TYR A 24 9.45 -17.88 0.42
CA TYR A 24 10.38 -16.80 0.09
C TYR A 24 11.64 -17.29 -0.65
N GLY A 25 11.70 -18.56 -1.02
CA GLY A 25 12.88 -19.22 -1.58
C GLY A 25 14.06 -19.31 -0.62
N LEU A 26 15.24 -19.60 -1.17
CA LEU A 26 16.50 -19.56 -0.43
C LEU A 26 16.86 -18.11 -0.03
N PRO A 27 17.54 -17.89 1.11
CA PRO A 27 18.02 -16.57 1.51
C PRO A 27 18.76 -15.86 0.37
N PHE A 28 18.45 -14.57 0.17
CA PHE A 28 18.93 -13.71 -0.93
C PHE A 28 18.49 -14.13 -2.34
N LEU A 29 18.69 -15.39 -2.73
CA LEU A 29 18.41 -15.89 -4.08
C LEU A 29 16.93 -15.85 -4.44
N GLY A 30 16.04 -16.15 -3.49
CA GLY A 30 14.60 -16.08 -3.70
C GLY A 30 14.15 -14.67 -4.08
N ALA A 31 14.63 -13.66 -3.35
CA ALA A 31 14.32 -12.26 -3.62
C ALA A 31 14.91 -11.77 -4.96
N ILE A 32 16.11 -12.22 -5.32
CA ILE A 32 16.73 -11.88 -6.62
C ILE A 32 15.91 -12.48 -7.77
N ARG A 33 15.54 -13.76 -7.67
CA ARG A 33 14.72 -14.43 -8.68
C ARG A 33 13.36 -13.76 -8.83
N ASP A 34 12.65 -13.53 -7.72
CA ASP A 34 11.35 -12.86 -7.75
C ASP A 34 11.46 -11.44 -8.35
N ARG A 35 12.54 -10.70 -8.03
CA ARG A 35 12.79 -9.39 -8.64
C ARG A 35 13.00 -9.48 -10.15
N LEU A 36 13.72 -10.50 -10.64
CA LEU A 36 13.91 -10.72 -12.07
C LEU A 36 12.61 -11.11 -12.76
N ASP A 37 11.79 -11.95 -12.13
CA ASP A 37 10.47 -12.32 -12.66
C ASP A 37 9.54 -11.10 -12.71
N TYR A 38 9.54 -10.27 -11.66
CA TYR A 38 8.70 -9.08 -11.56
C TYR A 38 9.01 -8.03 -12.65
N PHE A 39 10.29 -7.82 -12.99
CA PHE A 39 10.69 -6.77 -13.92
C PHE A 39 10.98 -7.26 -15.35
N TYR A 40 11.46 -8.49 -15.55
CA TYR A 40 12.04 -8.92 -16.83
C TYR A 40 11.42 -10.20 -17.40
N ASN A 41 11.34 -11.28 -16.61
CA ASN A 41 10.93 -12.57 -17.17
C ASN A 41 9.42 -12.70 -17.37
N GLN A 42 8.61 -12.08 -16.50
CA GLN A 42 7.15 -12.20 -16.52
C GLN A 42 6.47 -10.83 -16.66
N GLY A 43 7.00 -9.83 -15.94
CA GLY A 43 6.35 -8.54 -15.79
C GLY A 43 5.35 -8.51 -14.62
N ARG A 44 5.00 -7.30 -14.19
CA ARG A 44 4.30 -7.04 -12.92
C ARG A 44 2.95 -7.75 -12.77
N GLU A 45 2.15 -7.76 -13.83
CA GLU A 45 0.80 -8.33 -13.80
C GLU A 45 0.86 -9.87 -13.77
N SER A 46 1.55 -10.46 -14.74
CA SER A 46 1.78 -11.91 -14.84
C SER A 46 2.46 -12.47 -13.59
N PHE A 47 3.37 -11.73 -12.97
CA PHE A 47 4.02 -12.11 -11.71
C PHE A 47 3.01 -12.47 -10.62
N PHE A 48 1.98 -11.65 -10.44
CA PHE A 48 0.94 -11.91 -9.46
C PHE A 48 -0.06 -12.96 -9.94
N ARG A 49 -0.52 -12.87 -11.20
CA ARG A 49 -1.51 -13.80 -11.76
C ARG A 49 -1.02 -15.25 -11.71
N THR A 50 0.22 -15.51 -12.13
CA THR A 50 0.79 -16.88 -12.10
C THR A 50 0.91 -17.42 -10.68
N ARG A 51 1.24 -16.59 -9.67
CA ARG A 51 1.30 -17.02 -8.26
C ARG A 51 -0.10 -17.28 -7.67
N MET A 52 -1.11 -16.50 -8.08
CA MET A 52 -2.50 -16.76 -7.73
C MET A 52 -2.95 -18.14 -8.23
N GLU A 53 -2.65 -18.45 -9.49
CA GLU A 53 -2.98 -19.73 -10.12
C GLU A 53 -2.22 -20.89 -9.46
N GLN A 54 -0.92 -20.75 -9.23
CA GLN A 54 -0.09 -21.78 -8.57
C GLN A 54 -0.56 -22.10 -7.14
N HIS A 55 -1.03 -21.09 -6.41
CA HIS A 55 -1.47 -21.26 -5.02
C HIS A 55 -2.97 -21.44 -4.86
N GLN A 56 -3.74 -21.29 -5.94
CA GLN A 56 -5.21 -21.24 -5.92
C GLN A 56 -5.72 -20.26 -4.82
N SER A 57 -5.07 -19.10 -4.71
CA SER A 57 -5.30 -18.13 -3.65
C SER A 57 -4.98 -16.70 -4.10
N THR A 58 -5.81 -15.74 -3.68
CA THR A 58 -5.57 -14.29 -3.82
C THR A 58 -4.70 -13.72 -2.69
N VAL A 59 -4.41 -14.54 -1.68
CA VAL A 59 -3.56 -14.21 -0.54
C VAL A 59 -2.40 -15.20 -0.46
N PHE A 60 -1.17 -14.73 -0.60
CA PHE A 60 0.03 -15.59 -0.58
C PHE A 60 1.31 -14.85 -0.18
N ARG A 61 2.32 -15.61 0.23
CA ARG A 61 3.67 -15.13 0.54
C ARG A 61 4.47 -14.98 -0.75
N THR A 62 5.16 -13.84 -0.90
CA THR A 62 6.09 -13.59 -2.01
C THR A 62 7.17 -12.60 -1.57
N ASN A 63 8.31 -12.56 -2.27
CA ASN A 63 9.22 -11.43 -2.16
C ASN A 63 8.77 -10.28 -3.07
N MET A 64 9.05 -9.05 -2.67
CA MET A 64 8.88 -7.84 -3.49
C MET A 64 10.22 -7.11 -3.66
N PRO A 65 10.46 -6.48 -4.84
CA PRO A 65 11.57 -5.54 -5.00
C PRO A 65 11.54 -4.41 -3.95
N PRO A 66 12.67 -3.74 -3.65
CA PRO A 66 13.97 -3.77 -4.35
C PRO A 66 15.03 -4.71 -3.75
N GLY A 67 14.67 -5.56 -2.77
CA GLY A 67 15.61 -6.42 -2.05
C GLY A 67 16.56 -7.25 -2.93
N PRO A 68 17.66 -7.78 -2.36
CA PRO A 68 17.91 -7.85 -0.91
C PRO A 68 18.78 -6.73 -0.33
N PHE A 69 19.48 -5.94 -1.14
CA PHE A 69 20.48 -4.98 -0.62
C PHE A 69 19.89 -3.61 -0.27
N MET A 70 18.89 -3.17 -1.03
CA MET A 70 18.19 -1.92 -0.74
C MET A 70 17.14 -2.11 0.37
N ALA A 71 16.32 -3.16 0.26
CA ALA A 71 15.34 -3.53 1.27
C ALA A 71 15.89 -4.65 2.16
N SER A 72 16.05 -4.38 3.46
CA SER A 72 16.54 -5.35 4.45
C SER A 72 15.63 -6.56 4.61
N ASN A 73 14.33 -6.41 4.31
CA ASN A 73 13.37 -7.50 4.31
C ASN A 73 12.40 -7.40 3.11
N PRO A 74 12.59 -8.19 2.04
CA PRO A 74 11.72 -8.16 0.86
C PRO A 74 10.42 -8.97 1.04
N LYS A 75 10.25 -9.68 2.16
CA LYS A 75 9.19 -10.67 2.36
C LYS A 75 7.85 -9.98 2.66
N VAL A 76 6.82 -10.27 1.87
CA VAL A 76 5.46 -9.74 2.08
C VAL A 76 4.39 -10.84 2.04
N ILE A 77 3.17 -10.46 2.38
CA ILE A 77 1.94 -11.20 2.06
C ILE A 77 1.17 -10.33 1.06
N ALA A 78 0.95 -10.85 -0.14
CA ALA A 78 0.16 -10.20 -1.17
C ALA A 78 -1.34 -10.36 -0.85
N LEU A 79 -2.12 -9.30 -1.10
CA LEU A 79 -3.58 -9.25 -0.95
C LEU A 79 -4.16 -8.78 -2.27
N LEU A 80 -4.74 -9.69 -3.06
CA LEU A 80 -5.08 -9.44 -4.47
C LEU A 80 -6.58 -9.56 -4.77
N ASP A 81 -7.43 -9.40 -3.75
CA ASP A 81 -8.89 -9.40 -3.89
C ASP A 81 -9.54 -8.28 -3.07
N ALA A 82 -10.76 -7.92 -3.46
CA ALA A 82 -11.49 -6.79 -2.87
C ALA A 82 -11.94 -7.03 -1.42
N VAL A 83 -11.91 -8.28 -0.93
CA VAL A 83 -12.29 -8.61 0.45
C VAL A 83 -11.08 -8.45 1.38
N SER A 84 -9.91 -8.89 0.96
CA SER A 84 -8.68 -8.82 1.75
C SER A 84 -7.99 -7.46 1.70
N PHE A 85 -7.97 -6.79 0.55
CA PHE A 85 -7.25 -5.52 0.34
C PHE A 85 -7.61 -4.40 1.34
N PRO A 86 -8.88 -4.18 1.73
CA PRO A 86 -9.25 -3.07 2.61
C PRO A 86 -8.58 -3.07 3.99
N ILE A 87 -8.01 -4.20 4.44
CA ILE A 87 -7.22 -4.25 5.68
C ILE A 87 -6.06 -3.25 5.67
N LEU A 88 -5.55 -2.91 4.48
CA LEU A 88 -4.47 -1.95 4.31
C LEU A 88 -4.89 -0.52 4.69
N PHE A 89 -6.17 -0.22 4.88
CA PHE A 89 -6.67 1.09 5.29
C PHE A 89 -6.93 1.18 6.80
N ASP A 90 -7.03 0.05 7.49
CA ASP A 90 -7.34 0.00 8.92
C ASP A 90 -6.08 0.22 9.76
N THR A 91 -5.81 1.49 10.10
CA THR A 91 -4.63 1.91 10.86
C THR A 91 -4.64 1.44 12.32
N SER A 92 -5.73 0.80 12.79
CA SER A 92 -5.71 0.09 14.07
C SER A 92 -5.07 -1.30 13.97
N LYS A 93 -4.92 -1.82 12.75
CA LYS A 93 -4.38 -3.15 12.46
C LYS A 93 -3.07 -3.12 11.69
N VAL A 94 -2.80 -2.06 10.93
CA VAL A 94 -1.56 -1.89 10.17
C VAL A 94 -0.85 -0.58 10.52
N GLU A 95 0.46 -0.66 10.79
CA GLU A 95 1.33 0.52 10.89
C GLU A 95 1.68 1.02 9.48
N LYS A 96 1.73 2.34 9.29
CA LYS A 96 2.04 3.03 8.02
C LYS A 96 3.36 3.81 8.06
N ARG A 97 4.22 3.52 9.03
CA ARG A 97 5.54 4.14 9.19
C ARG A 97 6.51 3.64 8.11
N ASN A 98 7.10 4.56 7.36
CA ASN A 98 8.20 4.31 6.41
C ASN A 98 7.92 3.33 5.26
N VAL A 99 6.64 3.09 4.92
CA VAL A 99 6.23 2.08 3.92
C VAL A 99 5.60 2.66 2.66
N LEU A 100 5.72 3.97 2.41
CA LEU A 100 5.21 4.62 1.19
C LEU A 100 5.74 3.92 -0.08
N ASP A 101 7.05 3.63 -0.09
CA ASP A 101 7.74 3.00 -1.22
C ASP A 101 7.87 1.47 -1.03
N GLY A 102 7.07 0.89 -0.12
CA GLY A 102 7.06 -0.55 0.16
C GLY A 102 8.09 -0.98 1.19
N THR A 103 8.97 -1.91 0.82
CA THR A 103 9.93 -2.56 1.75
C THR A 103 11.21 -1.76 1.96
N TYR A 104 11.29 -0.56 1.40
CA TYR A 104 12.42 0.34 1.50
C TYR A 104 11.93 1.77 1.72
N MET A 105 12.72 2.57 2.43
CA MET A 105 12.53 4.01 2.57
C MET A 105 13.78 4.71 2.05
N PRO A 106 13.65 5.69 1.13
CA PRO A 106 14.77 6.51 0.69
C PRO A 106 15.48 7.24 1.83
N SER A 107 16.77 7.51 1.65
CA SER A 107 17.54 8.31 2.60
C SER A 107 16.90 9.69 2.82
N THR A 108 16.80 10.12 4.08
CA THR A 108 16.28 11.45 4.44
C THR A 108 17.17 12.59 3.92
N ALA A 109 18.40 12.30 3.48
CA ALA A 109 19.23 13.27 2.78
C ALA A 109 18.57 13.82 1.51
N LEU A 110 17.70 13.03 0.85
CA LEU A 110 16.92 13.45 -0.32
C LEU A 110 15.75 14.38 0.03
N THR A 111 15.43 14.51 1.32
CA THR A 111 14.32 15.30 1.85
C THR A 111 14.79 16.26 2.96
N GLY A 112 16.03 16.74 2.85
CA GLY A 112 16.60 17.76 3.75
C GLY A 112 16.79 17.31 5.20
N GLY A 113 16.95 16.00 5.43
CA GLY A 113 17.09 15.41 6.75
C GLY A 113 15.76 15.04 7.43
N TYR A 114 14.62 15.26 6.78
CA TYR A 114 13.30 15.02 7.38
C TYR A 114 12.60 13.78 6.80
N ARG A 115 11.87 13.06 7.67
CA ARG A 115 10.82 12.14 7.24
C ARG A 115 9.58 12.94 6.86
N VAL A 116 9.30 13.05 5.56
CA VAL A 116 8.14 13.80 5.07
C VAL A 116 6.83 13.11 5.45
N CYS A 117 5.72 13.87 5.45
CA CYS A 117 4.41 13.42 5.93
C CYS A 117 3.97 12.04 5.41
N ALA A 118 4.29 11.71 4.16
CA ALA A 118 3.89 10.45 3.52
C ALA A 118 4.57 9.21 4.11
N PHE A 119 5.68 9.36 4.85
CA PHE A 119 6.35 8.26 5.56
C PHE A 119 5.99 8.20 7.05
N LEU A 120 5.13 9.09 7.54
CA LEU A 120 4.74 9.14 8.95
C LEU A 120 3.48 8.31 9.20
N ASP A 121 3.51 7.50 10.25
CA ASP A 121 2.30 6.81 10.74
C ASP A 121 1.32 7.81 11.38
N PRO A 122 -0.01 7.58 11.33
CA PRO A 122 -0.98 8.44 11.99
C PRO A 122 -0.80 8.61 13.50
N SER A 123 -0.13 7.69 14.18
CA SER A 123 0.25 7.83 15.60
C SER A 123 1.34 8.88 15.84
N GLU A 124 2.04 9.34 14.81
CA GLU A 124 3.09 10.35 14.92
C GLU A 124 2.48 11.77 14.91
N PRO A 125 2.78 12.64 15.89
CA PRO A 125 2.13 13.96 16.00
C PRO A 125 2.36 14.86 14.77
N ASN A 126 3.54 14.74 14.14
CA ASN A 126 3.88 15.49 12.94
C ASN A 126 3.03 15.09 11.72
N HIS A 127 2.50 13.85 11.66
CA HIS A 127 1.60 13.44 10.58
C HIS A 127 0.34 14.32 10.58
N ALA A 128 -0.31 14.47 11.74
CA ALA A 128 -1.52 15.28 11.85
C ALA A 128 -1.26 16.77 11.58
N ALA A 129 -0.14 17.31 12.06
CA ALA A 129 0.24 18.71 11.85
C ALA A 129 0.48 19.02 10.36
N LEU A 130 1.31 18.22 9.69
CA LEU A 130 1.64 18.40 8.27
C LEU A 130 0.41 18.17 7.38
N LYS A 131 -0.37 17.11 7.64
CA LYS A 131 -1.61 16.83 6.89
C LYS A 131 -2.62 17.95 6.99
N ARG A 132 -2.81 18.53 8.18
CA ARG A 132 -3.67 19.69 8.39
C ARG A 132 -3.18 20.90 7.59
N TRP A 133 -1.88 21.16 7.59
CA TRP A 133 -1.30 22.26 6.81
C TRP A 133 -1.58 22.09 5.30
N PHE A 134 -1.38 20.90 4.73
CA PHE A 134 -1.73 20.63 3.33
C PHE A 134 -3.22 20.88 3.04
N PHE A 135 -4.13 20.43 3.92
CA PHE A 135 -5.56 20.68 3.75
C PHE A 135 -5.92 22.16 3.81
N SER A 136 -5.31 22.92 4.72
CA SER A 136 -5.49 24.38 4.77
C SER A 136 -5.01 25.06 3.50
N LEU A 137 -3.87 24.63 2.94
CA LEU A 137 -3.36 25.15 1.67
C LEU A 137 -4.31 24.85 0.51
N LEU A 138 -4.80 23.61 0.39
CA LEU A 138 -5.74 23.21 -0.65
C LEU A 138 -7.05 23.99 -0.56
N ALA A 139 -7.61 24.14 0.66
CA ALA A 139 -8.82 24.91 0.89
C ALA A 139 -8.65 26.39 0.53
N ALA A 140 -7.52 26.99 0.88
CA ALA A 140 -7.21 28.39 0.58
C ALA A 140 -7.02 28.67 -0.93
N ARG A 141 -6.87 27.65 -1.76
CA ARG A 141 -6.63 27.77 -3.21
C ARG A 141 -7.74 27.19 -4.08
N HIS A 142 -8.86 26.77 -3.50
CA HIS A 142 -9.93 26.09 -4.23
C HIS A 142 -10.53 26.93 -5.37
N ASP A 143 -10.57 28.26 -5.22
CA ASP A 143 -11.06 29.21 -6.22
C ASP A 143 -10.04 29.47 -7.36
N LYS A 144 -8.76 29.15 -7.15
CA LYS A 144 -7.68 29.35 -8.12
C LYS A 144 -7.43 28.15 -9.02
N PHE A 145 -7.76 26.94 -8.56
CA PHE A 145 -7.40 25.71 -9.25
C PHE A 145 -7.98 25.64 -10.67
N ILE A 146 -9.31 25.78 -10.82
CA ILE A 146 -9.98 25.62 -12.12
C ILE A 146 -9.50 26.66 -13.16
N PRO A 147 -9.47 27.98 -12.85
CA PRO A 147 -8.99 28.97 -13.80
C PRO A 147 -7.54 28.75 -14.22
N LEU A 148 -6.65 28.49 -13.25
CA LEU A 148 -5.22 28.28 -13.53
C LEU A 148 -5.00 27.05 -14.41
N PHE A 149 -5.66 25.95 -14.08
CA PHE A 149 -5.53 24.70 -14.83
C PHE A 149 -5.97 24.85 -16.29
N ARG A 150 -7.09 25.53 -16.55
CA ARG A 150 -7.57 25.82 -17.91
C ARG A 150 -6.57 26.67 -18.70
N ASN A 151 -6.01 27.70 -18.06
CA ASN A 151 -5.02 28.56 -18.70
C ASN A 151 -3.78 27.76 -19.09
N CYS A 152 -3.20 26.98 -18.17
CA CYS A 152 -2.03 26.16 -18.46
C CYS A 152 -2.27 25.15 -19.59
N LEU A 153 -3.43 24.50 -19.63
CA LEU A 153 -3.77 23.58 -20.72
C LEU A 153 -3.95 24.31 -22.06
N SER A 154 -4.54 25.51 -22.05
CA SER A 154 -4.70 26.30 -23.26
C SER A 154 -3.35 26.76 -23.84
N GLU A 155 -2.36 27.00 -22.98
CA GLU A 155 -0.99 27.35 -23.39
C GLU A 155 -0.24 26.12 -23.92
N LEU A 156 -0.41 24.95 -23.30
CA LEU A 156 0.23 23.71 -23.77
C LEU A 156 -0.31 23.21 -25.12
N GLY A 157 -1.58 23.52 -25.42
CA GLY A 157 -2.22 23.17 -26.69
C GLY A 157 -1.92 24.13 -27.85
N ARG A 158 -1.12 25.19 -27.62
CA ARG A 158 -0.58 26.08 -28.66
C ARG A 158 0.82 25.66 -29.04
#